data_AF-A0A1F6K6K7-F1
#
_entry.id   AF-A0A1F6K6K7-F1
#
_cell.length_a   1.000
_cell.length_b   1.000
_cell.length_c   1.000
_cell.angle_alpha   90.00
_cell.angle_beta   90.00
_cell.angle_gamma   90.00
#
_symmetry.space_group_name_H-M   'P 1'
#
loop_
_entity.id
_entity.type
_entity.pdbx_description
1 polymer ?
#
loop_
_entity_poly.entity_id
_entity_poly.type
_entity_poly.pdbx_seq_one_letter_code
_entity_poly.pdbx_strand_id
1 'polypeptide(L)'
;MSLERRGSRKTRRERQNAQQRSKLIKRQLLIGGIAAAGLSIAVLLIKRSSLLDNKLEEAMEGKPTPTPISPTEQVHPNLLIIEQEVNLLGIKPSQKEQQLWTTKGYVRSPQKLPINEATIKEAQSRVATTLALMQQSENPYFKDASLFLKSRLLSKKVSHSLYPKSKVSKDGRLSMRTQAMITNNELEVHIAIAIEEVLNESDSVTLASQLTHEIEHVRNTLSYLESFPSLSPEERVGKEVQRRQDSIQHIEEESRGYGRGAQAYIYQAALLGYLTSGGSIDEERAVAFIRAGSNIDSPQWKQYVRVDILRLPIPIPTPSFS
;
A
#
# COMPACT_ATOMS: atom_id res chain seq x y z
N MET A 1 43.47 -39.76 49.49
CA MET A 1 42.41 -40.78 49.41
C MET A 1 41.22 -40.21 48.65
N SER A 2 40.76 -40.97 47.64
CA SER A 2 39.59 -40.81 46.76
C SER A 2 39.37 -39.48 46.03
N LEU A 3 39.98 -39.41 44.84
CA LEU A 3 39.32 -39.03 43.59
C LEU A 3 38.02 -39.83 43.40
N GLU A 4 37.18 -39.37 42.46
CA GLU A 4 35.95 -40.02 41.97
C GLU A 4 34.67 -39.74 42.76
N ARG A 5 33.92 -38.70 42.35
CA ARG A 5 32.44 -38.70 42.24
C ARG A 5 31.80 -37.39 41.77
N ARG A 6 32.58 -36.36 41.39
CA ARG A 6 32.04 -35.13 40.76
C ARG A 6 32.31 -34.97 39.26
N GLY A 7 33.05 -35.88 38.62
CA GLY A 7 33.29 -35.90 37.17
C GLY A 7 32.21 -36.59 36.32
N SER A 8 31.19 -37.21 36.92
CA SER A 8 30.23 -38.09 36.21
C SER A 8 28.92 -37.40 35.77
N ARG A 9 28.58 -36.23 36.32
CA ARG A 9 27.33 -35.52 35.95
C ARG A 9 27.50 -34.51 34.80
N LYS A 10 28.70 -33.96 34.60
CA LYS A 10 28.97 -32.96 33.53
C LYS A 10 29.12 -33.63 32.15
N THR A 11 29.79 -34.78 32.10
CA THR A 11 29.96 -35.61 30.89
C THR A 11 28.70 -36.35 30.44
N ARG A 12 27.68 -36.53 31.30
CA ARG A 12 26.40 -37.16 30.93
C ARG A 12 25.44 -36.20 30.22
N ARG A 13 25.42 -34.91 30.60
CA ARG A 13 24.61 -33.87 29.93
C ARG A 13 25.17 -33.49 28.56
N GLU A 14 26.49 -33.46 28.41
CA GLU A 14 27.13 -33.20 27.11
C GLU A 14 26.94 -34.36 26.11
N ARG A 15 26.97 -35.61 26.59
CA ARG A 15 26.65 -36.79 25.75
C ARG A 15 25.17 -36.86 25.34
N GLN A 16 24.24 -36.39 26.19
CA GLN A 16 22.81 -36.30 25.83
C GLN A 16 22.53 -35.19 24.79
N ASN A 17 23.23 -34.05 24.87
CA ASN A 17 23.11 -32.98 23.87
C ASN A 17 23.74 -33.35 22.51
N ALA A 18 24.83 -34.13 22.50
CA ALA A 18 25.43 -34.63 21.26
C ALA A 18 24.56 -35.70 20.56
N GLN A 19 23.89 -36.58 21.32
CA GLN A 19 22.97 -37.58 20.76
C GLN A 19 21.67 -36.96 20.22
N GLN A 20 21.17 -35.86 20.78
CA GLN A 20 20.00 -35.16 20.23
C GLN A 20 20.32 -34.36 18.96
N ARG A 21 21.51 -33.73 18.87
CA ARG A 21 21.94 -33.03 17.64
C ARG A 21 22.22 -33.98 16.48
N SER A 22 22.75 -35.18 16.74
CA SER A 22 22.93 -36.23 15.72
C SER A 22 21.60 -36.75 15.14
N LYS A 23 20.54 -36.83 15.95
CA LYS A 23 19.20 -37.23 15.48
C LYS A 23 18.49 -36.16 14.63
N LEU A 24 18.79 -34.88 14.84
CA LEU A 24 18.23 -33.80 14.01
C LEU A 24 18.92 -33.71 12.64
N ILE A 25 20.25 -33.91 12.60
CA ILE A 25 21.04 -33.88 11.36
C ILE A 25 20.74 -35.12 10.49
N LYS A 26 20.50 -36.30 11.10
CA LYS A 26 20.05 -37.50 10.35
C LYS A 26 18.62 -37.41 9.82
N ARG A 27 17.77 -36.48 10.29
CA ARG A 27 16.44 -36.21 9.72
C ARG A 27 16.46 -35.20 8.57
N GLN A 28 17.46 -34.30 8.53
CA GLN A 28 17.62 -33.37 7.41
C GLN A 28 18.43 -33.94 6.24
N LEU A 29 19.27 -34.95 6.48
CA LEU A 29 20.01 -35.66 5.42
C LEU A 29 19.25 -36.86 4.80
N LEU A 30 18.02 -37.15 5.22
CA LEU A 30 17.19 -38.23 4.65
C LEU A 30 16.02 -37.74 3.79
N ILE A 31 15.83 -36.42 3.67
CA ILE A 31 14.84 -35.82 2.74
C ILE A 31 15.55 -35.18 1.54
N GLY A 32 16.87 -34.92 1.66
CA GLY A 32 17.77 -34.67 0.53
C GLY A 32 18.51 -35.93 0.11
N GLY A 33 17.91 -36.75 -0.75
CA GLY A 33 18.62 -37.69 -1.62
C GLY A 33 18.44 -39.18 -1.31
N ILE A 34 17.53 -39.84 -2.04
CA ILE A 34 17.81 -40.89 -3.06
C ILE A 34 16.48 -41.49 -3.55
N ALA A 35 16.44 -41.73 -4.87
CA ALA A 35 15.42 -42.39 -5.71
C ALA A 35 14.43 -41.43 -6.42
N ALA A 36 14.56 -41.09 -7.70
CA ALA A 36 15.28 -41.77 -8.78
C ALA A 36 15.83 -40.79 -9.83
N ALA A 37 17.11 -40.96 -10.13
CA ALA A 37 17.78 -40.50 -11.33
C ALA A 37 17.57 -41.52 -12.45
N GLY A 38 17.53 -41.07 -13.71
CA GLY A 38 17.72 -41.98 -14.85
C GLY A 38 17.16 -41.46 -16.17
N LEU A 39 18.06 -40.87 -16.97
CA LEU A 39 18.05 -40.77 -18.43
C LEU A 39 16.93 -41.51 -19.19
N SER A 40 16.18 -40.75 -19.98
CA SER A 40 15.67 -41.00 -21.34
C SER A 40 14.46 -40.08 -21.48
N ILE A 41 14.45 -39.06 -22.33
CA ILE A 41 13.99 -39.20 -23.71
C ILE A 41 14.49 -37.95 -24.47
N ALA A 42 15.57 -38.14 -25.23
CA ALA A 42 15.51 -37.72 -26.61
C ALA A 42 14.60 -38.72 -27.34
N VAL A 43 13.88 -38.25 -28.36
CA VAL A 43 13.11 -39.03 -29.35
C VAL A 43 11.67 -39.43 -28.95
N LEU A 44 10.74 -39.06 -29.85
CA LEU A 44 9.33 -39.47 -29.99
C LEU A 44 8.35 -38.72 -29.06
N LEU A 45 7.51 -37.81 -29.54
CA LEU A 45 6.82 -37.69 -30.83
C LEU A 45 6.77 -36.19 -31.15
N ILE A 46 7.27 -35.66 -32.27
CA ILE A 46 6.76 -35.93 -33.61
C ILE A 46 7.95 -36.09 -34.57
N LYS A 47 8.30 -37.35 -34.87
CA LYS A 47 8.85 -37.72 -36.17
C LYS A 47 7.77 -38.51 -36.90
N ARG A 48 6.69 -37.80 -37.27
CA ARG A 48 5.76 -38.21 -38.33
C ARG A 48 5.10 -36.98 -38.98
N SER A 49 5.93 -36.00 -39.31
CA SER A 49 5.85 -35.28 -40.58
C SER A 49 7.28 -35.23 -41.13
N SER A 50 7.80 -36.41 -41.48
CA SER A 50 8.94 -36.49 -42.36
C SER A 50 8.54 -35.96 -43.73
N LEU A 51 9.43 -35.17 -44.31
CA LEU A 51 9.65 -35.00 -45.75
C LEU A 51 8.56 -34.22 -46.49
N LEU A 52 9.05 -33.16 -47.17
CA LEU A 52 8.44 -32.15 -48.05
C LEU A 52 8.48 -30.78 -47.34
N ASP A 53 9.35 -29.82 -47.65
CA ASP A 53 10.33 -29.66 -48.72
C ASP A 53 11.39 -28.65 -48.25
N ASN A 54 12.64 -28.94 -48.59
CA ASN A 54 13.60 -27.88 -48.87
C ASN A 54 13.05 -27.09 -50.06
N LYS A 55 12.58 -25.86 -49.85
CA LYS A 55 12.71 -24.80 -50.87
C LYS A 55 12.76 -23.43 -50.21
N LEU A 56 13.90 -22.77 -50.44
CA LEU A 56 14.05 -21.33 -50.69
C LEU A 56 13.66 -20.41 -49.53
N GLU A 57 14.61 -19.75 -48.87
CA GLU A 57 15.31 -18.58 -49.43
C GLU A 57 14.42 -17.77 -50.37
N GLU A 58 13.62 -16.89 -49.78
CA GLU A 58 13.28 -15.57 -50.31
C GLU A 58 12.88 -14.77 -49.06
N ALA A 59 13.81 -13.98 -48.50
CA ALA A 59 13.90 -12.56 -48.86
C ALA A 59 12.51 -11.95 -48.93
N MET A 60 12.09 -11.26 -47.85
CA MET A 60 11.55 -9.90 -47.89
C MET A 60 10.76 -9.57 -46.63
N GLU A 61 11.09 -8.40 -46.09
CA GLU A 61 10.18 -7.46 -45.41
C GLU A 61 9.65 -7.76 -43.99
N GLY A 62 9.91 -6.79 -43.10
CA GLY A 62 8.83 -6.22 -42.30
C GLY A 62 8.86 -6.44 -40.79
N LYS A 63 9.07 -5.32 -40.07
CA LYS A 63 8.69 -5.00 -38.67
C LYS A 63 9.55 -5.59 -37.53
N PRO A 64 9.89 -4.80 -36.50
CA PRO A 64 10.41 -5.35 -35.26
C PRO A 64 9.30 -6.16 -34.57
N THR A 65 9.55 -7.45 -34.39
CA THR A 65 8.76 -8.37 -33.56
C THR A 65 8.88 -7.95 -32.08
N PRO A 66 7.77 -7.89 -31.33
CA PRO A 66 7.83 -7.62 -29.90
C PRO A 66 8.53 -8.78 -29.20
N THR A 67 9.49 -8.45 -28.34
CA THR A 67 10.21 -9.41 -27.49
C THR A 67 9.19 -10.19 -26.64
N PRO A 68 9.22 -11.53 -26.59
CA PRO A 68 8.34 -12.30 -25.71
C PRO A 68 8.72 -12.05 -24.25
N ILE A 69 7.73 -11.66 -23.44
CA ILE A 69 7.87 -11.58 -21.99
C ILE A 69 7.97 -13.03 -21.47
N SER A 70 9.05 -13.36 -20.76
CA SER A 70 9.24 -14.65 -20.09
C SER A 70 8.13 -14.94 -19.07
N PRO A 71 7.59 -16.16 -18.99
CA PRO A 71 6.56 -16.51 -18.01
C PRO A 71 7.20 -17.08 -16.73
N THR A 72 7.22 -16.31 -15.63
CA THR A 72 6.98 -16.74 -14.22
C THR A 72 7.23 -15.60 -13.22
N GLU A 73 6.48 -14.50 -13.32
CA GLU A 73 6.09 -13.77 -12.10
C GLU A 73 4.79 -14.39 -11.62
N GLN A 74 4.78 -14.94 -10.40
CA GLN A 74 3.52 -15.27 -9.73
C GLN A 74 2.76 -13.96 -9.53
N VAL A 75 1.76 -13.69 -10.37
CA VAL A 75 0.89 -12.53 -10.21
C VAL A 75 0.32 -12.57 -8.81
N HIS A 76 0.58 -11.53 -8.01
CA HIS A 76 0.14 -11.47 -6.62
C HIS A 76 -1.40 -11.59 -6.58
N PRO A 77 -2.01 -12.45 -5.74
CA PRO A 77 -3.45 -12.76 -5.80
C PRO A 77 -4.37 -11.53 -5.72
N ASN A 78 -3.93 -10.48 -5.03
CA ASN A 78 -4.64 -9.21 -4.93
C ASN A 78 -4.70 -8.45 -6.27
N LEU A 79 -3.64 -8.53 -7.08
CA LEU A 79 -3.59 -7.88 -8.38
C LEU A 79 -4.63 -8.45 -9.34
N LEU A 80 -4.94 -9.75 -9.25
CA LEU A 80 -6.01 -10.37 -10.03
C LEU A 80 -7.39 -9.80 -9.68
N ILE A 81 -7.64 -9.51 -8.40
CA ILE A 81 -8.92 -8.93 -7.96
C ILE A 81 -9.05 -7.49 -8.49
N ILE A 82 -7.97 -6.72 -8.41
CA ILE A 82 -7.97 -5.35 -8.91
C ILE A 82 -8.10 -5.35 -10.43
N GLU A 83 -7.40 -6.24 -11.15
CA GLU A 83 -7.51 -6.38 -12.60
C GLU A 83 -8.94 -6.73 -13.03
N GLN A 84 -9.62 -7.63 -12.31
CA GLN A 84 -11.03 -7.92 -12.55
C GLN A 84 -11.91 -6.68 -12.38
N GLU A 85 -11.73 -5.93 -11.31
CA GLU A 85 -12.47 -4.69 -11.08
C GLU A 85 -12.19 -3.64 -12.16
N VAL A 86 -10.93 -3.45 -12.54
CA VAL A 86 -10.50 -2.56 -13.62
C VAL A 86 -11.21 -2.91 -14.93
N ASN A 87 -11.29 -4.19 -15.27
CA ASN A 87 -11.99 -4.67 -16.46
C ASN A 87 -13.50 -4.36 -16.40
N LEU A 88 -14.13 -4.50 -15.21
CA LEU A 88 -15.53 -4.15 -15.01
C LEU A 88 -15.79 -2.64 -15.17
N LEU A 89 -14.85 -1.79 -14.73
CA LEU A 89 -14.96 -0.34 -14.85
C LEU A 89 -14.85 0.16 -16.31
N GLY A 90 -14.32 -0.64 -17.23
CA GLY A 90 -14.22 -0.30 -18.66
C GLY A 90 -13.27 0.87 -18.97
N ILE A 91 -12.44 1.27 -18.01
CA ILE A 91 -11.45 2.34 -18.18
C ILE A 91 -10.32 1.80 -19.05
N LYS A 92 -10.00 2.51 -20.14
CA LYS A 92 -8.91 2.13 -21.03
C LYS A 92 -7.56 2.61 -20.48
N PRO A 93 -6.50 1.80 -20.60
CA PRO A 93 -5.15 2.26 -20.30
C PRO A 93 -4.81 3.53 -21.09
N SER A 94 -4.14 4.47 -20.42
CA SER A 94 -3.71 5.75 -20.98
C SER A 94 -2.19 5.79 -21.08
N GLN A 95 -1.69 5.85 -22.30
CA GLN A 95 -0.25 5.99 -22.56
C GLN A 95 0.29 7.30 -21.94
N LYS A 96 -0.53 8.34 -21.89
CA LYS A 96 -0.18 9.61 -21.25
C LYS A 96 -0.01 9.46 -19.75
N GLU A 97 -0.90 8.70 -19.08
CA GLU A 97 -0.75 8.40 -17.66
C GLU A 97 0.49 7.54 -17.39
N GLN A 98 0.69 6.48 -18.17
CA GLN A 98 1.90 5.66 -18.07
C GLN A 98 3.17 6.53 -18.18
N GLN A 99 3.25 7.40 -19.20
CA GLN A 99 4.37 8.32 -19.35
C GLN A 99 4.49 9.30 -18.17
N LEU A 100 3.38 9.90 -17.73
CA LEU A 100 3.37 10.86 -16.62
C LEU A 100 3.99 10.25 -15.36
N TRP A 101 3.49 9.08 -14.93
CA TRP A 101 3.91 8.46 -13.68
C TRP A 101 5.26 7.75 -13.78
N THR A 102 5.59 7.12 -14.91
CA THR A 102 6.88 6.44 -15.08
C THR A 102 8.05 7.41 -15.26
N THR A 103 7.85 8.53 -15.97
CA THR A 103 8.97 9.46 -16.28
C THR A 103 9.16 10.56 -15.25
N LYS A 104 8.06 11.05 -14.64
CA LYS A 104 8.10 12.16 -13.68
C LYS A 104 7.85 11.72 -12.25
N GLY A 105 7.30 10.52 -12.05
CA GLY A 105 7.16 9.92 -10.73
C GLY A 105 8.46 9.35 -10.21
N TYR A 106 8.39 8.87 -8.98
CA TYR A 106 9.45 8.14 -8.32
C TYR A 106 8.91 6.77 -7.88
N VAL A 107 9.81 5.80 -7.87
CA VAL A 107 9.56 4.47 -7.32
C VAL A 107 10.06 4.42 -5.89
N ARG A 108 9.47 3.52 -5.10
CA ARG A 108 9.93 3.23 -3.74
C ARG A 108 11.42 2.85 -3.76
N SER A 109 12.19 3.41 -2.83
CA SER A 109 13.60 3.03 -2.69
C SER A 109 13.71 1.55 -2.27
N PRO A 110 14.54 0.73 -2.95
CA PRO A 110 14.75 -0.66 -2.55
C PRO A 110 15.49 -0.78 -1.21
N GLN A 111 16.21 0.28 -0.82
CA GLN A 111 16.91 0.36 0.45
C GLN A 111 16.30 1.45 1.32
N LYS A 112 16.18 1.18 2.63
CA LYS A 112 15.68 2.16 3.58
C LYS A 112 16.65 3.35 3.66
N LEU A 113 16.15 4.53 3.31
CA LEU A 113 16.87 5.79 3.40
C LEU A 113 16.88 6.29 4.85
N PRO A 114 18.02 6.79 5.35
CA PRO A 114 18.10 7.40 6.67
C PRO A 114 17.32 8.71 6.73
N ILE A 115 16.87 9.13 7.91
CA ILE A 115 16.20 10.44 8.10
C ILE A 115 17.26 11.46 8.54
N ASN A 116 17.67 12.34 7.61
CA ASN A 116 18.63 13.43 7.82
C ASN A 116 18.24 14.64 6.96
N GLU A 117 18.99 15.73 7.02
CA GLU A 117 18.63 16.98 6.32
C GLU A 117 18.48 16.81 4.79
N ALA A 118 19.35 16.00 4.16
CA ALA A 118 19.30 15.75 2.73
C ALA A 118 18.05 14.95 2.33
N THR A 119 17.76 13.88 3.07
CA THR A 119 16.59 13.04 2.78
C THR A 119 15.26 13.70 3.19
N ILE A 120 15.28 14.65 4.12
CA ILE A 120 14.12 15.52 4.39
C ILE A 120 13.81 16.39 3.17
N LYS A 121 14.82 17.02 2.54
CA LYS A 121 14.63 17.80 1.30
C LYS A 121 14.13 16.91 0.16
N GLU A 122 14.63 15.68 0.07
CA GLU A 122 14.13 14.70 -0.88
C GLU A 122 12.65 14.36 -0.63
N ALA A 123 12.27 14.12 0.63
CA ALA A 123 10.87 13.85 0.98
C ALA A 123 9.96 15.04 0.64
N GLN A 124 10.40 16.28 0.87
CA GLN A 124 9.67 17.49 0.45
C GLN A 124 9.47 17.52 -1.07
N SER A 125 10.53 17.22 -1.82
CA SER A 125 10.48 17.13 -3.28
C SER A 125 9.51 16.04 -3.76
N ARG A 126 9.50 14.86 -3.13
CA ARG A 126 8.59 13.75 -3.46
C ARG A 126 7.13 14.11 -3.22
N VAL A 127 6.81 14.79 -2.11
CA VAL A 127 5.44 15.29 -1.85
C VAL A 127 5.04 16.32 -2.91
N ALA A 128 5.89 17.32 -3.18
CA ALA A 128 5.61 18.34 -4.18
C ALA A 128 5.43 17.75 -5.59
N THR A 129 6.29 16.80 -5.97
CA THR A 129 6.21 16.07 -7.23
C THR A 129 4.88 15.32 -7.31
N THR A 130 4.52 14.57 -6.27
CA THR A 130 3.26 13.79 -6.25
C THR A 130 2.03 14.68 -6.39
N LEU A 131 1.97 15.81 -5.68
CA LEU A 131 0.88 16.77 -5.82
C LEU A 131 0.79 17.34 -7.24
N ALA A 132 1.94 17.61 -7.88
CA ALA A 132 1.98 18.07 -9.27
C ALA A 132 1.52 16.99 -10.27
N LEU A 133 1.84 15.71 -10.03
CA LEU A 133 1.36 14.58 -10.82
C LEU A 133 -0.15 14.40 -10.68
N MET A 134 -0.65 14.43 -9.44
CA MET A 134 -2.08 14.37 -9.15
C MET A 134 -2.86 15.45 -9.91
N GLN A 135 -2.34 16.68 -9.99
CA GLN A 135 -2.97 17.79 -10.71
C GLN A 135 -3.01 17.57 -12.24
N GLN A 136 -2.00 16.89 -12.80
CA GLN A 136 -1.89 16.60 -14.24
C GLN A 136 -2.63 15.33 -14.66
N SER A 137 -2.97 14.46 -13.70
CA SER A 137 -3.51 13.14 -13.96
C SER A 137 -4.93 13.17 -14.53
N GLU A 138 -5.24 12.16 -15.34
CA GLU A 138 -6.55 11.79 -15.87
C GLU A 138 -7.39 11.03 -14.84
N ASN A 139 -6.79 10.62 -13.71
CA ASN A 139 -7.52 10.06 -12.59
C ASN A 139 -8.36 11.15 -11.91
N PRO A 140 -9.71 11.04 -11.95
CA PRO A 140 -10.59 12.09 -11.46
C PRO A 140 -10.43 12.31 -9.95
N TYR A 141 -10.10 11.27 -9.19
CA TYR A 141 -9.92 11.36 -7.74
C TYR A 141 -8.65 12.12 -7.38
N PHE A 142 -7.53 11.82 -8.04
CA PHE A 142 -6.27 12.56 -7.85
C PHE A 142 -6.39 14.02 -8.26
N LYS A 143 -7.03 14.26 -9.42
CA LYS A 143 -7.21 15.61 -9.93
C LYS A 143 -8.12 16.44 -9.02
N ASP A 144 -9.24 15.89 -8.59
CA ASP A 144 -10.16 16.55 -7.65
C ASP A 144 -9.49 16.86 -6.30
N ALA A 145 -8.77 15.90 -5.73
CA ALA A 145 -8.06 16.08 -4.47
C ALA A 145 -6.98 17.16 -4.57
N SER A 146 -6.14 17.12 -5.61
CA SER A 146 -5.07 18.11 -5.81
C SER A 146 -5.59 19.53 -6.07
N LEU A 147 -6.65 19.68 -6.88
CA LEU A 147 -7.29 20.97 -7.12
C LEU A 147 -7.91 21.54 -5.85
N PHE A 148 -8.58 20.70 -5.06
CA PHE A 148 -9.11 21.09 -3.76
C PHE A 148 -7.99 21.57 -2.83
N LEU A 149 -6.95 20.77 -2.62
CA LEU A 149 -5.85 21.11 -1.72
C LEU A 149 -5.13 22.39 -2.16
N LYS A 150 -4.84 22.54 -3.46
CA LYS A 150 -4.20 23.73 -4.02
C LYS A 150 -4.98 25.01 -3.69
N SER A 151 -6.31 24.98 -3.84
CA SER A 151 -7.14 26.14 -3.53
C SER A 151 -7.06 26.54 -2.04
N ARG A 152 -6.96 25.55 -1.13
CA ARG A 152 -6.94 25.77 0.32
C ARG A 152 -5.56 26.16 0.86
N LEU A 153 -4.50 25.69 0.21
CA LEU A 153 -3.13 26.17 0.45
C LEU A 153 -3.01 27.66 0.09
N LEU A 154 -3.54 28.07 -1.07
CA LEU A 154 -3.53 29.47 -1.50
C LEU A 154 -4.30 30.39 -0.53
N SER A 155 -5.40 29.91 0.03
CA SER A 155 -6.19 30.65 1.02
C SER A 155 -5.70 30.50 2.46
N LYS A 156 -4.54 29.86 2.69
CA LYS A 156 -3.99 29.55 4.03
C LYS A 156 -4.95 28.83 4.99
N LYS A 157 -5.99 28.17 4.45
CA LYS A 157 -6.92 27.37 5.26
C LYS A 157 -6.36 26.00 5.61
N VAL A 158 -5.38 25.56 4.82
CA VAL A 158 -4.73 24.26 4.96
C VAL A 158 -3.23 24.44 4.86
N SER A 159 -2.49 23.67 5.65
CA SER A 159 -1.05 23.55 5.56
C SER A 159 -0.64 22.07 5.63
N HIS A 160 0.59 21.74 5.25
CA HIS A 160 1.14 20.40 5.40
C HIS A 160 2.61 20.48 5.78
N SER A 161 3.08 19.49 6.53
CA SER A 161 4.49 19.42 6.93
C SER A 161 4.93 17.98 7.17
N LEU A 162 6.24 17.79 7.07
CA LEU A 162 6.88 16.50 7.23
C LEU A 162 7.39 16.32 8.66
N TYR A 163 7.11 15.15 9.23
CA TYR A 163 7.51 14.81 10.59
C TYR A 163 8.09 13.40 10.70
N PRO A 164 8.94 13.14 11.70
CA PRO A 164 9.22 11.77 12.13
C PRO A 164 7.91 11.03 12.45
N LYS A 165 7.83 9.74 12.10
CA LYS A 165 6.59 8.94 12.24
C LYS A 165 5.98 8.98 13.65
N SER A 166 6.83 8.99 14.68
CA SER A 166 6.44 9.10 16.09
C SER A 166 5.69 10.38 16.46
N LYS A 167 5.82 11.45 15.66
CA LYS A 167 5.09 12.71 15.85
C LYS A 167 3.77 12.76 15.08
N VAL A 168 3.58 11.90 14.07
CA VAL A 168 2.33 11.78 13.30
C VAL A 168 1.33 10.90 14.07
N SER A 169 1.78 9.72 14.52
CA SER A 169 0.97 8.79 15.32
C SER A 169 1.65 8.43 16.62
N LYS A 170 0.92 8.53 17.75
CA LYS A 170 1.44 8.18 19.08
C LYS A 170 1.87 6.71 19.18
N ASP A 171 1.17 5.83 18.49
CA ASP A 171 1.46 4.40 18.39
C ASP A 171 2.30 4.04 17.15
N GLY A 172 2.74 5.04 16.38
CA GLY A 172 3.53 4.87 15.16
C GLY A 172 2.79 4.23 13.98
N ARG A 173 1.45 4.12 14.02
CA ARG A 173 0.67 3.44 12.98
C ARG A 173 0.30 4.31 11.79
N LEU A 174 -0.13 5.55 12.04
CA LEU A 174 -0.57 6.43 10.96
C LEU A 174 0.62 7.00 10.20
N SER A 175 0.54 6.91 8.88
CA SER A 175 1.51 7.48 7.94
C SER A 175 1.26 8.94 7.65
N MET A 176 0.00 9.38 7.78
CA MET A 176 -0.40 10.77 7.72
C MET A 176 -1.50 11.04 8.75
N ARG A 177 -1.67 12.30 9.11
CA ARG A 177 -2.75 12.71 10.00
C ARG A 177 -3.15 14.15 9.71
N THR A 178 -4.42 14.33 9.38
CA THR A 178 -5.07 15.65 9.37
C THR A 178 -5.42 16.07 10.81
N GLN A 179 -5.31 17.36 11.16
CA GLN A 179 -5.82 17.94 12.42
C GLN A 179 -6.11 19.44 12.30
N ALA A 180 -7.10 19.95 13.02
CA ALA A 180 -7.31 21.39 13.17
C ALA A 180 -6.30 21.99 14.17
N MET A 181 -5.74 23.16 13.85
CA MET A 181 -4.84 23.89 14.74
C MET A 181 -4.93 25.40 14.55
N ILE A 182 -4.41 26.14 15.53
CA ILE A 182 -4.30 27.60 15.47
C ILE A 182 -2.86 27.96 15.14
N THR A 183 -2.67 28.63 14.00
CA THR A 183 -1.37 29.09 13.53
C THR A 183 -1.49 30.57 13.20
N ASN A 184 -0.62 31.40 13.78
CA ASN A 184 -0.68 32.87 13.61
C ASN A 184 -2.06 33.47 13.92
N ASN A 185 -2.74 32.97 14.97
CA ASN A 185 -4.10 33.34 15.38
C ASN A 185 -5.20 33.02 14.34
N GLU A 186 -4.90 32.23 13.32
CA GLU A 186 -5.87 31.75 12.34
C GLU A 186 -6.10 30.26 12.52
N LEU A 187 -7.35 29.84 12.34
CA LEU A 187 -7.73 28.42 12.31
C LEU A 187 -7.33 27.83 10.97
N GLU A 188 -6.45 26.84 11.00
CA GLU A 188 -6.05 26.06 9.82
C GLU A 188 -6.22 24.56 10.06
N VAL A 189 -6.36 23.82 8.97
CA VAL A 189 -6.31 22.35 9.00
C VAL A 189 -4.96 21.89 8.48
N HIS A 190 -4.22 21.16 9.30
CA HIS A 190 -2.87 20.73 9.00
C HIS A 190 -2.80 19.25 8.66
N ILE A 191 -2.09 18.90 7.58
CA ILE A 191 -1.74 17.51 7.23
C ILE A 191 -0.30 17.22 7.68
N ALA A 192 -0.15 16.43 8.74
CA ALA A 192 1.14 15.92 9.18
C ALA A 192 1.48 14.65 8.38
N ILE A 193 2.62 14.63 7.69
CA ILE A 193 3.03 13.53 6.82
C ILE A 193 4.31 12.89 7.38
N ALA A 194 4.34 11.56 7.53
CA ALA A 194 5.51 10.86 8.04
C ALA A 194 6.62 10.82 6.97
N ILE A 195 7.81 11.30 7.31
CA ILE A 195 8.99 11.27 6.41
C ILE A 195 9.32 9.85 5.97
N GLU A 196 9.23 8.89 6.90
CA GLU A 196 9.50 7.48 6.62
C GLU A 196 8.55 6.92 5.57
N GLU A 197 7.28 7.33 5.58
CA GLU A 197 6.31 6.90 4.58
C GLU A 197 6.73 7.35 3.18
N VAL A 198 7.01 8.66 3.03
CA VAL A 198 7.36 9.29 1.76
C VAL A 198 8.65 8.72 1.17
N LEU A 199 9.63 8.44 2.02
CA LEU A 199 10.94 7.97 1.57
C LEU A 199 10.99 6.47 1.31
N ASN A 200 10.39 5.68 2.20
CA ASN A 200 10.72 4.26 2.35
C ASN A 200 9.54 3.31 2.11
N GLU A 201 8.30 3.78 2.23
CA GLU A 201 7.12 2.91 2.16
C GLU A 201 6.24 3.17 0.93
N SER A 202 6.36 4.36 0.33
CA SER A 202 5.53 4.78 -0.80
C SER A 202 6.33 5.03 -2.08
N ASP A 203 5.74 4.66 -3.22
CA ASP A 203 6.01 5.27 -4.53
C ASP A 203 5.06 6.46 -4.78
N SER A 204 5.15 7.12 -5.93
CA SER A 204 4.28 8.27 -6.23
C SER A 204 2.78 7.92 -6.26
N VAL A 205 2.39 6.73 -6.74
CA VAL A 205 0.98 6.34 -6.84
C VAL A 205 0.40 6.02 -5.46
N THR A 206 1.18 5.31 -4.66
CA THR A 206 0.88 5.00 -3.26
C THR A 206 0.74 6.29 -2.46
N LEU A 207 1.71 7.21 -2.58
CA LEU A 207 1.63 8.51 -1.91
C LEU A 207 0.44 9.34 -2.38
N ALA A 208 0.13 9.34 -3.69
CA ALA A 208 -1.04 10.04 -4.23
C ALA A 208 -2.37 9.49 -3.68
N SER A 209 -2.46 8.18 -3.49
CA SER A 209 -3.65 7.52 -2.92
C SER A 209 -3.81 7.88 -1.43
N GLN A 210 -2.71 7.90 -0.68
CA GLN A 210 -2.70 8.33 0.72
C GLN A 210 -2.99 9.82 0.88
N LEU A 211 -2.46 10.68 0.00
CA LEU A 211 -2.82 12.10 0.00
C LEU A 211 -4.30 12.30 -0.35
N THR A 212 -4.85 11.52 -1.27
CA THR A 212 -6.28 11.56 -1.60
C THR A 212 -7.14 11.20 -0.39
N HIS A 213 -6.73 10.19 0.38
CA HIS A 213 -7.33 9.84 1.65
C HIS A 213 -7.32 11.04 2.63
N GLU A 214 -6.15 11.62 2.92
CA GLU A 214 -6.07 12.73 3.87
C GLU A 214 -6.80 14.00 3.41
N ILE A 215 -6.83 14.27 2.10
CA ILE A 215 -7.55 15.41 1.55
C ILE A 215 -9.07 15.27 1.78
N GLU A 216 -9.60 14.05 1.81
CA GLU A 216 -10.98 13.79 2.20
C GLU A 216 -11.21 14.12 3.69
N HIS A 217 -10.25 13.81 4.57
CA HIS A 217 -10.32 14.28 5.96
C HIS A 217 -10.27 15.79 6.07
N VAL A 218 -9.45 16.47 5.26
CA VAL A 218 -9.42 17.93 5.22
C VAL A 218 -10.77 18.51 4.81
N ARG A 219 -11.43 17.94 3.79
CA ARG A 219 -12.78 18.35 3.37
C ARG A 219 -13.78 18.23 4.50
N ASN A 220 -13.82 17.07 5.14
CA ASN A 220 -14.72 16.79 6.26
C ASN A 220 -14.45 17.72 7.45
N THR A 221 -13.18 17.93 7.78
CA THR A 221 -12.77 18.79 8.89
C THR A 221 -13.14 20.25 8.63
N LEU A 222 -12.83 20.78 7.44
CA LEU A 222 -13.19 22.16 7.09
C LEU A 222 -14.71 22.35 7.11
N SER A 223 -15.47 21.45 6.49
CA SER A 223 -16.94 21.53 6.49
C SER A 223 -17.53 21.49 7.91
N TYR A 224 -16.96 20.65 8.79
CA TYR A 224 -17.40 20.58 10.17
C TYR A 224 -17.08 21.86 10.95
N LEU A 225 -15.88 22.40 10.82
CA LEU A 225 -15.48 23.66 11.47
C LEU A 225 -16.28 24.87 10.96
N GLU A 226 -16.64 24.88 9.67
CA GLU A 226 -17.45 25.91 9.04
C GLU A 226 -18.93 25.86 9.48
N SER A 227 -19.40 24.71 10.00
CA SER A 227 -20.75 24.56 10.55
C SER A 227 -20.98 25.27 11.89
N PHE A 228 -19.90 25.77 12.52
CA PHE A 228 -19.94 26.49 13.80
C PHE A 228 -19.51 27.95 13.67
N PRO A 229 -20.18 28.79 12.85
CA PRO A 229 -19.72 30.15 12.56
C PRO A 229 -19.69 31.08 13.78
N SER A 230 -20.48 30.79 14.82
CA SER A 230 -20.55 31.59 16.04
C SER A 230 -19.47 31.26 17.09
N LEU A 231 -18.75 30.14 16.94
CA LEU A 231 -17.71 29.72 17.87
C LEU A 231 -16.36 30.38 17.55
N SER A 232 -15.56 30.64 18.59
CA SER A 232 -14.16 31.09 18.45
C SER A 232 -13.30 30.00 17.79
N PRO A 233 -12.15 30.35 17.19
CA PRO A 233 -11.19 29.38 16.67
C PRO A 233 -10.85 28.25 17.67
N GLU A 234 -10.59 28.60 18.93
CA GLU A 234 -10.25 27.67 20.01
C GLU A 234 -11.40 26.72 20.33
N GLU A 235 -12.63 27.24 20.40
CA GLU A 235 -13.82 26.43 20.63
C GLU A 235 -14.06 25.45 19.49
N ARG A 236 -13.82 25.85 18.24
CA ARG A 236 -13.93 24.98 17.06
C ARG A 236 -12.88 23.87 17.07
N VAL A 237 -11.64 24.18 17.44
CA VAL A 237 -10.60 23.14 17.65
C VAL A 237 -11.05 22.17 18.76
N GLY A 238 -11.59 22.68 19.86
CA GLY A 238 -12.15 21.84 20.93
C GLY A 238 -13.26 20.89 20.43
N LYS A 239 -14.16 21.38 19.58
CA LYS A 239 -15.21 20.57 18.95
C LYS A 239 -14.66 19.50 18.01
N GLU A 240 -13.60 19.79 17.28
CA GLU A 240 -12.93 18.84 16.41
C GLU A 240 -12.24 17.72 17.20
N VAL A 241 -11.55 18.08 18.29
CA VAL A 241 -10.93 17.12 19.21
C VAL A 241 -11.96 16.20 19.83
N GLN A 242 -13.11 16.74 20.27
CA GLN A 242 -14.23 15.94 20.79
C GLN A 242 -14.78 15.00 19.72
N ARG A 243 -14.93 15.48 18.48
CA ARG A 243 -15.45 14.68 17.35
C ARG A 243 -14.59 13.45 17.09
N ARG A 244 -13.26 13.59 17.12
CA ARG A 244 -12.33 12.46 16.93
C ARG A 244 -12.41 11.39 18.03
N GLN A 245 -12.95 11.73 19.19
CA GLN A 245 -13.15 10.77 20.28
C GLN A 245 -14.43 9.96 20.11
N ASP A 246 -15.37 10.41 19.26
CA ASP A 246 -16.56 9.65 18.90
C ASP A 246 -16.19 8.53 17.93
N SER A 247 -16.22 7.29 18.42
CA SER A 247 -15.84 6.12 17.63
C SER A 247 -16.71 5.90 16.40
N ILE A 248 -17.98 6.28 16.42
CA ILE A 248 -18.89 6.09 15.28
C ILE A 248 -18.51 7.08 14.19
N GLN A 249 -18.38 8.35 14.56
CA GLN A 249 -17.97 9.38 13.60
C GLN A 249 -16.58 9.10 13.04
N HIS A 250 -15.64 8.65 13.88
CA HIS A 250 -14.31 8.29 13.43
C HIS A 250 -14.34 7.15 12.40
N ILE A 251 -15.12 6.08 12.63
CA ILE A 251 -15.29 5.00 11.65
C ILE A 251 -15.89 5.54 10.34
N GLU A 252 -16.91 6.39 10.42
CA GLU A 252 -17.53 6.97 9.22
C GLU A 252 -16.56 7.83 8.41
N GLU A 253 -15.78 8.68 9.08
CA GLU A 253 -14.78 9.53 8.43
C GLU A 253 -13.67 8.72 7.77
N GLU A 254 -13.11 7.76 8.50
CA GLU A 254 -12.03 6.88 7.99
C GLU A 254 -12.56 5.99 6.86
N SER A 255 -13.80 5.51 6.94
CA SER A 255 -14.42 4.74 5.86
C SER A 255 -14.54 5.56 4.57
N ARG A 256 -14.94 6.83 4.67
CA ARG A 256 -14.95 7.75 3.51
C ARG A 256 -13.56 7.99 2.99
N GLY A 257 -12.63 8.30 3.88
CA GLY A 257 -11.25 8.58 3.56
C GLY A 257 -10.55 7.44 2.82
N TYR A 258 -10.47 6.26 3.45
CA TYR A 258 -9.87 5.07 2.84
C TYR A 258 -10.62 4.62 1.59
N GLY A 259 -11.95 4.79 1.56
CA GLY A 259 -12.77 4.47 0.40
C GLY A 259 -12.38 5.31 -0.81
N ARG A 260 -12.19 6.63 -0.62
CA ARG A 260 -11.67 7.53 -1.67
C ARG A 260 -10.25 7.17 -2.10
N GLY A 261 -9.38 6.85 -1.15
CA GLY A 261 -8.02 6.37 -1.45
C GLY A 261 -8.02 5.10 -2.30
N ALA A 262 -8.86 4.11 -1.95
CA ALA A 262 -9.02 2.86 -2.69
C ALA A 262 -9.57 3.09 -4.11
N GLN A 263 -10.62 3.91 -4.26
CA GLN A 263 -11.16 4.30 -5.56
C GLN A 263 -10.09 4.94 -6.45
N ALA A 264 -9.30 5.85 -5.89
CA ALA A 264 -8.22 6.51 -6.61
C ALA A 264 -7.14 5.52 -7.06
N TYR A 265 -6.75 4.59 -6.18
CA TYR A 265 -5.77 3.56 -6.51
C TYR A 265 -6.26 2.61 -7.62
N ILE A 266 -7.49 2.09 -7.51
CA ILE A 266 -8.10 1.21 -8.52
C ILE A 266 -8.20 1.92 -9.88
N TYR A 267 -8.64 3.18 -9.88
CA TYR A 267 -8.73 3.97 -11.11
C TYR A 267 -7.34 4.20 -11.73
N GLN A 268 -6.32 4.45 -10.90
CA GLN A 268 -4.96 4.61 -11.39
C GLN A 268 -4.43 3.31 -11.98
N ALA A 269 -4.70 2.17 -11.33
CA ALA A 269 -4.36 0.85 -11.85
C ALA A 269 -4.94 0.64 -13.26
N ALA A 270 -6.21 1.03 -13.46
CA ALA A 270 -6.86 0.95 -14.77
C ALA A 270 -6.15 1.80 -15.83
N LEU A 271 -5.83 3.05 -15.50
CA LEU A 271 -5.16 3.98 -16.41
C LEU A 271 -3.74 3.52 -16.75
N LEU A 272 -3.02 2.89 -15.82
CA LEU A 272 -1.69 2.37 -16.09
C LEU A 272 -1.74 1.07 -16.90
N GLY A 273 -2.85 0.32 -16.85
CA GLY A 273 -3.04 -0.91 -17.62
C GLY A 273 -2.24 -2.12 -17.13
N TYR A 274 -1.41 -1.94 -16.11
CA TYR A 274 -0.72 -2.99 -15.38
C TYR A 274 -0.33 -2.47 -13.99
N LEU A 275 -0.29 -3.36 -13.01
CA LEU A 275 0.24 -3.09 -11.67
C LEU A 275 1.60 -3.81 -11.54
N THR A 276 2.69 -3.05 -11.46
CA THR A 276 4.07 -3.58 -11.46
C THR A 276 4.62 -3.95 -10.10
N SER A 277 3.94 -3.62 -9.01
CA SER A 277 4.44 -3.85 -7.66
C SER A 277 3.33 -4.38 -6.77
N GLY A 278 3.36 -5.69 -6.53
CA GLY A 278 2.48 -6.34 -5.56
C GLY A 278 2.83 -5.97 -4.11
N GLY A 279 1.85 -6.00 -3.22
CA GLY A 279 2.07 -6.07 -1.76
C GLY A 279 2.21 -4.73 -1.03
N SER A 280 1.67 -3.64 -1.58
CA SER A 280 1.50 -2.39 -0.82
C SER A 280 0.26 -2.43 0.07
N ILE A 281 0.25 -1.64 1.15
CA ILE A 281 -0.93 -1.54 2.03
C ILE A 281 -2.15 -0.96 1.30
N ASP A 282 -1.95 -0.12 0.29
CA ASP A 282 -3.02 0.48 -0.49
C ASP A 282 -3.63 -0.51 -1.49
N GLU A 283 -2.83 -1.48 -1.99
CA GLU A 283 -3.34 -2.63 -2.73
C GLU A 283 -4.25 -3.52 -1.85
N GLU A 284 -3.82 -3.84 -0.63
CA GLU A 284 -4.62 -4.62 0.32
C GLU A 284 -5.95 -3.92 0.64
N ARG A 285 -5.92 -2.60 0.83
CA ARG A 285 -7.11 -1.77 1.05
C ARG A 285 -8.03 -1.72 -0.17
N ALA A 286 -7.47 -1.59 -1.38
CA ALA A 286 -8.23 -1.62 -2.62
C ALA A 286 -8.97 -2.96 -2.79
N VAL A 287 -8.30 -4.08 -2.51
CA VAL A 287 -8.92 -5.41 -2.52
C VAL A 287 -10.02 -5.54 -1.48
N ALA A 288 -9.79 -5.08 -0.25
CA ALA A 288 -10.82 -5.09 0.78
C ALA A 288 -12.04 -4.24 0.38
N PHE A 289 -11.82 -3.09 -0.25
CA PHE A 289 -12.88 -2.21 -0.77
C PHE A 289 -13.69 -2.89 -1.87
N ILE A 290 -13.03 -3.53 -2.84
CA ILE A 290 -13.69 -4.30 -3.92
C ILE A 290 -14.53 -5.43 -3.32
N ARG A 291 -13.98 -6.20 -2.38
CA ARG A 291 -14.69 -7.29 -1.69
C ARG A 291 -15.88 -6.80 -0.88
N ALA A 292 -15.83 -5.55 -0.40
CA ALA A 292 -16.94 -4.88 0.26
C ALA A 292 -17.97 -4.27 -0.71
N GLY A 293 -17.86 -4.56 -2.01
CA GLY A 293 -18.77 -4.14 -3.07
C GLY A 293 -18.46 -2.76 -3.65
N SER A 294 -17.23 -2.26 -3.50
CA SER A 294 -16.79 -0.95 -4.00
C SER A 294 -17.68 0.21 -3.53
N ASN A 295 -18.22 0.09 -2.31
CA ASN A 295 -19.16 1.02 -1.71
C ASN A 295 -18.66 1.51 -0.35
N ILE A 296 -18.41 2.82 -0.27
CA ILE A 296 -17.91 3.51 0.93
C ILE A 296 -18.90 3.40 2.11
N ASP A 297 -20.19 3.24 1.83
CA ASP A 297 -21.21 3.17 2.85
C ASP A 297 -21.56 1.73 3.25
N SER A 298 -20.94 0.72 2.64
CA SER A 298 -21.29 -0.68 2.93
C SER A 298 -20.92 -1.07 4.36
N PRO A 299 -21.77 -1.85 5.06
CA PRO A 299 -21.44 -2.35 6.40
C PRO A 299 -20.14 -3.15 6.43
N GLN A 300 -19.85 -3.92 5.37
CA GLN A 300 -18.63 -4.72 5.23
C GLN A 300 -17.39 -3.83 5.18
N TRP A 301 -17.45 -2.71 4.45
CA TRP A 301 -16.36 -1.75 4.37
C TRP A 301 -16.11 -1.06 5.72
N LYS A 302 -17.18 -0.58 6.36
CA LYS A 302 -17.11 0.05 7.70
C LYS A 302 -16.57 -0.93 8.74
N GLN A 303 -16.91 -2.21 8.64
CA GLN A 303 -16.40 -3.26 9.51
C GLN A 303 -14.90 -3.52 9.28
N TYR A 304 -14.45 -3.58 8.03
CA TYR A 304 -13.02 -3.69 7.70
C TYR A 304 -12.22 -2.50 8.25
N VAL A 305 -12.69 -1.27 8.03
CA VAL A 305 -12.05 -0.06 8.58
C VAL A 305 -11.98 -0.13 10.10
N ARG A 306 -13.08 -0.51 10.77
CA ARG A 306 -13.13 -0.64 12.23
C ARG A 306 -12.10 -1.64 12.77
N VAL A 307 -12.08 -2.85 12.22
CA VAL A 307 -11.33 -3.98 12.79
C VAL A 307 -9.88 -4.00 12.33
N ASP A 308 -9.65 -3.87 11.02
CA ASP A 308 -8.33 -4.11 10.45
C ASP A 308 -7.48 -2.84 10.44
N ILE A 309 -8.11 -1.68 10.26
CA ILE A 309 -7.41 -0.39 10.24
C ILE A 309 -7.35 0.24 11.62
N LEU A 310 -8.52 0.52 12.21
CA LEU A 310 -8.62 1.22 13.50
C LEU A 310 -8.40 0.30 14.71
N ARG A 311 -8.47 -1.02 14.52
CA ARG A 311 -8.29 -2.04 15.56
C ARG A 311 -9.22 -1.84 16.75
N LEU A 312 -10.43 -1.37 16.48
CA LEU A 312 -11.48 -1.23 17.48
C LEU A 312 -12.17 -2.57 17.69
N PRO A 313 -12.58 -2.90 18.93
CA PRO A 313 -13.26 -4.15 19.23
C PRO A 313 -14.58 -4.25 18.45
N ILE A 314 -14.97 -5.46 18.08
CA ILE A 314 -16.27 -5.74 17.43
C ILE A 314 -17.38 -5.36 18.43
N PRO A 315 -18.43 -4.63 18.01
CA PRO A 315 -19.56 -4.34 18.88
C PRO A 315 -20.16 -5.65 19.39
N ILE A 316 -20.30 -5.80 20.71
CA ILE A 316 -21.06 -6.92 21.26
C ILE A 316 -22.53 -6.65 20.92
N PRO A 317 -23.24 -7.54 20.22
CA PRO A 317 -24.65 -7.34 19.96
C PRO A 317 -25.38 -7.21 21.30
N THR A 318 -25.99 -6.05 21.55
CA THR A 318 -26.90 -5.91 22.68
C THR A 318 -28.12 -6.77 22.39
N PRO A 319 -28.46 -7.75 23.24
CA PRO A 319 -29.67 -8.52 23.06
C PRO A 319 -30.86 -7.55 23.04
N SER A 320 -31.58 -7.55 21.92
CA SER A 320 -32.86 -6.86 21.80
C SER A 320 -33.85 -7.59 22.71
N PHE A 321 -34.12 -7.04 23.88
CA PHE A 321 -35.30 -7.42 24.64
C PHE A 321 -36.49 -6.76 23.96
N SER A 322 -37.11 -7.50 23.04
CA SER A 322 -38.46 -7.22 22.53
C SER A 322 -39.50 -7.68 23.53
#